data_AF-A0A330H5A1-F1
#
_entry.id   AF-A0A330H5A1-F1
#
_cell.length_a   1.000
_cell.length_b   1.000
_cell.length_c   1.000
_cell.angle_alpha   90.00
_cell.angle_beta   90.00
_cell.angle_gamma   90.00
#
_symmetry.space_group_name_H-M   'P 1'
#
loop_
_entity.id
_entity.type
_entity.pdbx_description
1 polymer ?
#
loop_
_entity_poly.entity_id
_entity_poly.type
_entity_poly.pdbx_seq_one_letter_code
_entity_poly.pdbx_strand_id
1 'polypeptide(L)' 'MQKERTRAVAREGSFMDRGLFFVISDFFNTFGSAAATARAVEAGRKPRRSDLKKLGIDPTAFDRIGRF' A
#
# COMPACT_ATOMS: atom_id res chain seq x y z
N MET A 1 -30.53 -0.56 -36.50
CA MET A 1 -29.95 0.51 -35.65
C MET A 1 -29.91 0.19 -34.14
N GLN A 2 -29.85 -1.08 -33.69
CA GLN A 2 -29.81 -1.43 -32.25
C GLN A 2 -28.58 -2.24 -31.80
N LYS A 3 -27.70 -2.65 -32.72
CA LYS A 3 -26.56 -3.55 -32.42
C LYS A 3 -25.36 -2.85 -31.75
N GLU A 4 -25.36 -1.52 -31.69
CA GLU A 4 -24.25 -0.73 -31.15
C GLU A 4 -24.39 -0.38 -29.67
N ARG A 5 -25.60 -0.39 -29.12
CA ARG A 5 -25.85 -0.04 -27.70
C ARG A 5 -25.33 -1.10 -26.72
N THR A 6 -25.20 -2.34 -27.16
CA THR A 6 -24.77 -3.47 -26.32
C THR A 6 -23.26 -3.51 -26.07
N ARG A 7 -22.46 -2.73 -26.82
CA ARG A 7 -20.99 -2.73 -26.70
C ARG A 7 -20.45 -1.74 -25.67
N ALA A 8 -21.22 -0.72 -25.33
CA ALA A 8 -20.81 0.29 -24.34
C ALA A 8 -20.92 -0.23 -22.89
N VAL A 9 -21.93 -1.05 -22.59
CA VAL A 9 -22.22 -1.53 -21.22
C VAL A 9 -21.18 -2.54 -20.72
N ALA A 10 -20.46 -3.22 -21.61
CA ALA A 10 -19.44 -4.21 -21.23
C ALA A 10 -18.09 -3.59 -20.81
N ARG A 11 -17.87 -2.27 -21.00
CA ARG A 11 -16.61 -1.60 -20.62
C ARG A 11 -16.62 -0.93 -19.25
N GLU A 12 -17.77 -0.83 -18.60
CA GLU A 12 -17.90 -0.13 -17.31
C GLU A 12 -17.72 -1.05 -16.10
N GLY A 13 -18.03 -2.35 -16.23
CA GLY A 13 -18.04 -3.28 -15.09
C GLY A 13 -16.68 -3.84 -14.63
N SER A 14 -15.55 -3.50 -15.28
CA SER A 14 -14.24 -4.10 -14.93
C SER A 14 -13.21 -3.11 -14.38
N PHE A 15 -13.50 -1.81 -14.43
CA PHE A 15 -12.58 -0.76 -13.95
C PHE A 15 -12.78 -0.46 -12.45
N MET A 16 -14.02 -0.60 -11.95
CA MET A 16 -14.40 -0.26 -10.58
C MET A 16 -13.91 -1.29 -9.54
N ASP A 17 -13.91 -2.59 -9.87
CA ASP A 17 -13.36 -3.64 -9.01
C ASP A 17 -11.86 -3.47 -8.77
N ARG A 18 -11.07 -3.23 -9.83
CA ARG A 18 -9.61 -3.09 -9.70
C ARG A 18 -9.21 -1.89 -8.85
N GLY A 19 -9.95 -0.79 -8.96
CA GLY A 19 -9.73 0.41 -8.15
C GLY A 19 -9.99 0.15 -6.67
N LEU A 20 -11.09 -0.53 -6.34
CA LEU A 20 -11.42 -0.87 -4.96
C LEU A 20 -10.41 -1.86 -4.36
N PHE A 21 -10.01 -2.90 -5.10
CA PHE A 21 -8.97 -3.83 -4.66
C PHE A 21 -7.63 -3.13 -4.40
N PHE A 22 -7.26 -2.15 -5.24
CA PHE A 22 -6.05 -1.36 -5.04
C PHE A 22 -6.12 -0.57 -3.72
N VAL A 23 -7.21 0.17 -3.48
CA VAL A 23 -7.39 0.99 -2.27
C VAL A 23 -7.36 0.14 -1.00
N ILE A 24 -8.08 -0.99 -1.00
CA ILE A 24 -8.12 -1.91 0.14
C ILE A 24 -6.73 -2.52 0.38
N SER A 25 -6.05 -2.97 -0.68
CA SER A 25 -4.72 -3.58 -0.56
C SER A 25 -3.67 -2.58 -0.07
N ASP A 26 -3.74 -1.33 -0.54
CA ASP A 26 -2.84 -0.25 -0.13
C ASP A 26 -3.02 0.11 1.35
N PHE A 27 -4.27 0.18 1.82
CA PHE A 27 -4.60 0.39 3.23
C PHE A 27 -3.96 -0.69 4.10
N PHE A 28 -4.23 -1.98 3.82
CA PHE A 28 -3.66 -3.08 4.61
C PHE A 28 -2.14 -3.16 4.52
N ASN A 29 -1.56 -2.84 3.35
CA ASN A 29 -0.11 -2.80 3.18
C ASN A 29 0.53 -1.71 4.05
N THR A 30 -0.09 -0.53 4.14
CA THR A 30 0.40 0.59 4.97
C THR A 30 0.31 0.25 6.46
N PHE A 31 -0.85 -0.22 6.94
CA PHE A 31 -1.01 -0.61 8.35
C PHE A 31 -0.13 -1.80 8.74
N GLY A 32 0.00 -2.80 7.87
CA GLY A 32 0.92 -3.93 8.09
C GLY A 32 2.37 -3.47 8.18
N SER A 33 2.77 -2.48 7.37
CA SER A 33 4.11 -1.89 7.41
C SER A 33 4.34 -1.07 8.69
N ALA A 34 3.33 -0.36 9.18
CA ALA A 34 3.37 0.34 10.46
C ALA A 34 3.59 -0.64 11.61
N ALA A 35 2.78 -1.71 11.67
CA ALA A 35 2.88 -2.73 12.70
C ALA A 35 4.24 -3.46 12.68
N ALA A 36 4.75 -3.80 11.49
CA ALA A 36 6.07 -4.42 11.33
C ALA A 36 7.21 -3.49 11.76
N THR A 37 7.11 -2.20 11.43
CA THR A 37 8.07 -1.17 11.83
C THR A 37 8.07 -0.99 13.35
N ALA A 38 6.91 -0.85 13.97
CA ALA A 38 6.76 -0.72 15.42
C ALA A 38 7.37 -1.93 16.15
N ARG A 39 7.02 -3.16 15.73
CA ARG A 39 7.58 -4.38 16.32
C ARG A 39 9.09 -4.49 16.17
N ALA A 40 9.64 -4.09 15.03
CA ALA A 40 11.08 -4.09 14.84
C ALA A 40 11.75 -3.16 15.87
N VAL A 41 11.25 -1.93 15.99
CA VAL A 41 11.74 -0.95 16.98
C VAL A 41 11.62 -1.46 18.40
N GLU A 42 10.45 -1.97 18.79
CA GLU A 42 10.19 -2.53 20.13
C GLU A 42 11.11 -3.72 20.45
N ALA A 43 11.43 -4.55 19.45
CA ALA A 43 12.34 -5.68 19.61
C ALA A 43 13.83 -5.28 19.56
N GLY A 44 14.15 -3.98 19.47
CA GLY A 44 15.52 -3.49 19.34
C GLY A 44 16.17 -3.86 18.00
N ARG A 45 15.37 -4.13 16.96
CA ARG A 45 15.81 -4.52 15.62
C ARG A 45 15.54 -3.40 14.63
N LYS A 46 16.39 -3.28 13.61
CA LYS A 46 16.22 -2.30 12.55
C LYS A 46 14.95 -2.60 11.72
N PRO A 47 14.02 -1.65 11.58
CA PRO A 47 12.86 -1.80 10.71
C PRO A 47 13.26 -1.99 9.26
N ARG A 48 12.46 -2.76 8.51
CA ARG A 48 12.73 -3.00 7.10
C ARG A 48 12.57 -1.71 6.29
N ARG A 49 13.53 -1.45 5.40
CA ARG A 49 13.57 -0.25 4.54
C ARG A 49 12.29 -0.05 3.73
N SER A 50 11.70 -1.14 3.23
CA SER A 50 10.47 -1.10 2.43
C SER A 50 9.24 -0.68 3.24
N ASP A 51 9.17 -1.07 4.51
CA ASP A 51 8.03 -0.75 5.37
C ASP A 51 8.10 0.71 5.80
N LEU A 52 9.31 1.24 6.09
CA LEU A 52 9.53 2.68 6.30
C LEU A 52 9.10 3.52 5.10
N LYS A 53 9.49 3.11 3.87
CA LYS A 53 9.11 3.82 2.64
C LYS A 53 7.59 3.87 2.44
N LYS A 54 6.87 2.78 2.73
CA LYS A 54 5.41 2.75 2.62
C LYS A 54 4.73 3.67 3.63
N LEU A 55 5.38 3.96 4.75
CA LEU A 55 4.92 4.94 5.75
C LEU A 55 5.32 6.38 5.42
N GLY A 56 5.98 6.62 4.28
CA GLY A 56 6.51 7.95 3.94
C GLY A 56 7.73 8.35 4.78
N ILE A 57 8.33 7.41 5.50
CA ILE A 57 9.50 7.64 6.34
C ILE A 57 10.77 7.43 5.49
N ASP A 58 11.65 8.43 5.45
CA ASP A 58 12.96 8.26 4.85
C ASP A 58 13.79 7.29 5.70
N PRO A 59 14.24 6.15 5.14
CA PRO A 59 14.95 5.16 5.94
C PRO A 59 16.33 5.62 6.40
N THR A 60 16.97 6.51 5.65
CA THR A 60 18.28 7.07 5.98
C THR A 60 18.15 8.09 7.12
N ALA A 61 17.06 8.86 7.14
CA ALA A 61 16.71 9.74 8.26
C ALA A 61 16.37 8.91 9.50
N PHE A 62 15.62 7.82 9.35
CA PHE A 62 15.31 6.89 10.43
C PHE A 62 16.58 6.29 11.06
N ASP A 63 17.52 5.83 10.22
CA ASP A 63 18.82 5.29 10.64
C ASP A 63 19.68 6.30 11.42
N ARG A 64 19.48 7.60 11.21
CA ARG A 64 20.19 8.65 11.95
C ARG A 64 19.60 8.89 13.34
N ILE A 65 18.30 8.61 13.54
CA ILE A 65 17.58 8.83 14.80
C ILE A 65 17.79 7.65 15.75
N GLY A 66 17.66 6.43 15.25
CA GLY A 66 17.87 5.22 16.03
C GLY A 66 19.25 4.65 15.81
N ARG A 67 20.07 4.58 16.87
CA ARG A 67 21.30 3.77 16.90
C ARG A 67 20.92 2.28 16.85
N PHE A 68 20.52 1.80 15.67
CA PHE A 68 20.29 0.39 15.34
C PHE A 68 21.35 -0.11 14.35
#